data_AF-A0A956N7A3-F1
#
_entry.id   AF-A0A956N7A3-F1
#
_cell.length_a   1.000
_cell.length_b   1.000
_cell.length_c   1.000
_cell.angle_alpha   90.00
_cell.angle_beta   90.00
_cell.angle_gamma   90.00
#
_symmetry.space_group_name_H-M   'P 1'
#
loop_
_entity.id
_entity.type
_entity.pdbx_description
1 polymer ?
#
loop_
_entity_poly.entity_id
_entity_poly.type
_entity_poly.pdbx_seq_one_letter_code
_entity_poly.pdbx_strand_id
1 'polypeptide(L)'
;MILLPGGVLRAPAWDPTLRETSMRNVTEDLPFYLRTAVRLHDRVTLKDLLLLAEGHREFLLPLFTDLLDEFVDEVQQPAEPDELCELDYLEICWESYSEGRRFDLQPILVGRNHDDEQMYSVEAVPTNAMGHLPVLLRTDFQLRLGKNGDVVFPTDGSVLKRDFLLYDVFDAVLAEITFHGDPTERDRWWREIGSRELDATDPPGEESF
;
A
#
# COMPACT_ATOMS: atom_id res chain seq x y z
N MET A 1 2.03 -18.49 2.65
CA MET A 1 1.22 -18.40 1.41
C MET A 1 1.96 -17.51 0.42
N ILE A 2 1.68 -17.60 -0.88
CA ILE A 2 2.24 -16.67 -1.88
C ILE A 2 1.12 -16.12 -2.77
N LEU A 3 1.15 -14.81 -3.04
CA LEU A 3 0.37 -14.17 -4.08
C LEU A 3 1.20 -14.06 -5.35
N LEU A 4 0.61 -14.44 -6.48
CA LEU A 4 1.20 -14.42 -7.81
C LEU A 4 0.54 -13.34 -8.67
N PRO A 5 1.19 -12.89 -9.76
CA PRO A 5 0.58 -11.98 -10.72
C PRO A 5 -0.77 -12.49 -11.22
N GLY A 6 -1.69 -11.57 -11.51
CA GLY A 6 -3.09 -11.87 -11.85
C GLY A 6 -3.97 -12.23 -10.64
N GLY A 7 -3.57 -11.87 -9.42
CA GLY A 7 -4.39 -12.09 -8.22
C GLY A 7 -4.45 -13.57 -7.76
N VAL A 8 -3.50 -14.42 -8.13
CA VAL A 8 -3.58 -15.85 -7.81
C VAL A 8 -2.91 -16.18 -6.48
N LEU A 9 -3.69 -16.63 -5.50
CA LEU A 9 -3.18 -17.10 -4.21
C LEU A 9 -2.84 -18.58 -4.27
N ARG A 10 -1.64 -18.94 -3.80
CA ARG A 10 -1.26 -20.33 -3.58
C ARG A 10 -0.82 -20.59 -2.14
N ALA A 11 -1.36 -21.65 -1.55
CA ALA A 11 -1.00 -22.10 -0.21
C ALA A 11 -0.48 -23.54 -0.21
N PRO A 12 0.44 -23.87 0.70
CA PRO A 12 0.89 -25.25 0.89
C PRO A 12 -0.25 -26.08 1.47
N ALA A 13 -0.57 -27.19 0.81
CA ALA A 13 -1.55 -28.17 1.29
C ALA A 13 -0.98 -29.58 1.15
N TRP A 14 -1.33 -30.46 2.08
CA TRP A 14 -0.96 -31.87 1.99
C TRP A 14 -1.73 -32.55 0.86
N ASP A 15 -1.01 -33.17 -0.07
CA ASP A 15 -1.61 -33.99 -1.12
C ASP A 15 -1.58 -35.47 -0.70
N PRO A 16 -2.74 -36.11 -0.43
CA PRO A 16 -2.78 -37.49 0.02
C PRO A 16 -2.41 -38.50 -1.08
N THR A 17 -2.54 -38.12 -2.36
CA THR A 17 -2.20 -38.96 -3.50
C THR A 17 -0.69 -39.00 -3.69
N LEU A 18 -0.05 -37.83 -3.67
CA LEU A 18 1.39 -37.70 -3.83
C LEU A 18 2.17 -37.94 -2.52
N ARG A 19 1.48 -37.90 -1.37
CA ARG A 19 2.05 -37.99 -0.01
C ARG A 19 3.14 -36.94 0.25
N GLU A 20 2.91 -35.74 -0.26
CA GLU A 20 3.81 -34.60 -0.10
C GLU A 20 3.02 -33.29 0.01
N THR A 21 3.67 -32.24 0.46
CA THR A 21 3.09 -30.89 0.44
C THR A 21 3.21 -30.30 -0.97
N SER A 22 2.09 -29.86 -1.53
CA SER A 22 2.03 -29.19 -2.82
C SER A 22 1.41 -27.79 -2.69
N MET A 23 1.73 -26.90 -3.62
CA MET A 23 1.13 -25.56 -3.68
C MET A 23 -0.20 -25.63 -4.43
N ARG A 24 -1.31 -25.43 -3.73
CA ARG A 24 -2.66 -25.41 -4.32
C ARG A 24 -3.13 -23.98 -4.56
N ASN A 25 -3.91 -23.78 -5.62
CA ASN A 25 -4.63 -22.52 -5.81
C ASN A 25 -5.72 -22.45 -4.74
N VAL A 26 -5.73 -21.34 -4.00
CA VAL A 26 -6.67 -21.07 -2.91
C VAL A 26 -7.30 -19.67 -3.05
N THR A 27 -7.27 -19.08 -4.26
CA THR A 27 -7.87 -17.76 -4.52
C THR A 27 -9.32 -17.72 -4.07
N GLU A 28 -10.14 -18.68 -4.49
CA GLU A 28 -11.57 -18.77 -4.13
C GLU A 28 -11.82 -18.90 -2.62
N ASP A 29 -10.82 -19.34 -1.86
CA ASP A 29 -10.90 -19.55 -0.41
C ASP A 29 -10.31 -18.36 0.39
N LEU A 30 -10.10 -17.20 -0.24
CA LEU A 30 -9.45 -16.00 0.34
C LEU A 30 -9.87 -15.69 1.78
N PRO A 31 -11.16 -15.73 2.17
CA PRO A 31 -11.59 -15.39 3.53
C PRO A 31 -10.94 -16.25 4.61
N PHE A 32 -10.66 -17.52 4.32
CA PHE A 32 -9.98 -18.43 5.25
C PHE A 32 -8.50 -18.09 5.43
N TYR A 33 -7.90 -17.41 4.45
CA TYR A 33 -6.47 -17.10 4.40
C TYR A 33 -6.14 -15.65 4.76
N LEU A 34 -7.11 -14.78 5.03
CA LEU A 34 -6.87 -13.38 5.42
C LEU A 34 -5.87 -13.23 6.58
N ARG A 35 -5.92 -14.15 7.56
CA ARG A 35 -5.02 -14.16 8.72
C ARG A 35 -3.77 -15.02 8.54
N THR A 36 -3.44 -15.39 7.30
CA THR A 36 -2.27 -16.21 7.00
C THR A 36 -1.12 -15.34 6.50
N ALA A 37 0.09 -15.62 6.97
CA ALA A 37 1.30 -14.96 6.49
C ALA A 37 1.47 -15.15 4.97
N VAL A 38 1.70 -14.03 4.28
CA VAL A 38 1.78 -13.96 2.83
C VAL A 38 3.15 -13.46 2.37
N ARG A 39 3.57 -13.94 1.22
CA ARG A 39 4.69 -13.39 0.45
C ARG A 39 4.13 -12.94 -0.90
N LEU A 40 4.68 -11.89 -1.47
CA LEU A 40 4.36 -11.48 -2.83
C LEU A 40 5.45 -12.00 -3.76
N HIS A 41 5.04 -12.48 -4.94
CA HIS A 41 5.98 -12.66 -6.04
C HIS A 41 6.43 -11.28 -6.54
N ASP A 42 7.69 -11.13 -6.95
CA ASP A 42 8.34 -9.88 -7.37
C ASP A 42 7.69 -9.15 -8.58
N ARG A 43 6.60 -9.69 -9.12
CA ARG A 43 5.84 -9.14 -10.26
C ARG A 43 4.38 -8.86 -9.92
N VAL A 44 3.98 -9.06 -8.66
CA VAL A 44 2.65 -8.66 -8.19
C VAL A 44 2.61 -7.15 -8.20
N THR A 45 1.58 -6.59 -8.80
CA THR A 45 1.35 -5.16 -8.93
C THR A 45 0.22 -4.70 -8.03
N LEU A 46 0.07 -3.38 -7.86
CA LEU A 46 -1.09 -2.80 -7.16
C LEU A 46 -2.41 -3.25 -7.81
N LYS A 47 -2.46 -3.28 -9.15
CA LYS A 47 -3.61 -3.77 -9.90
C LYS A 47 -3.96 -5.22 -9.55
N ASP A 48 -2.98 -6.11 -9.42
CA ASP A 48 -3.24 -7.50 -9.04
C ASP A 48 -3.90 -7.61 -7.66
N LEU A 49 -3.52 -6.75 -6.72
CA LEU A 49 -4.11 -6.70 -5.37
C LEU A 49 -5.56 -6.19 -5.41
N LEU A 50 -5.82 -5.12 -6.16
CA LEU A 50 -7.16 -4.55 -6.27
C LEU A 50 -8.14 -5.49 -7.01
N LEU A 51 -7.69 -6.15 -8.08
CA LEU A 51 -8.51 -7.13 -8.79
C LEU A 51 -8.77 -8.39 -7.93
N LEU A 52 -7.80 -8.81 -7.12
CA LEU A 52 -8.05 -9.85 -6.12
C LEU A 52 -9.09 -9.37 -5.10
N ALA A 53 -9.02 -8.12 -4.66
CA ALA A 53 -9.97 -7.58 -3.70
C ALA A 53 -11.40 -7.52 -4.28
N GLU A 54 -11.53 -7.07 -5.54
CA GLU A 54 -12.78 -7.05 -6.31
C GLU A 54 -13.45 -8.42 -6.35
N GLY A 55 -12.67 -9.47 -6.68
CA GLY A 55 -13.16 -10.85 -6.76
C GLY A 55 -13.70 -11.42 -5.45
N HIS A 56 -13.37 -10.79 -4.32
CA HIS A 56 -13.80 -11.19 -2.98
C HIS A 56 -14.48 -10.04 -2.22
N ARG A 57 -15.09 -9.09 -2.95
CA ARG A 57 -15.68 -7.88 -2.41
C ARG A 57 -16.60 -8.13 -1.23
N GLU A 58 -17.39 -9.20 -1.24
CA GLU A 58 -18.36 -9.49 -0.17
C GLU A 58 -17.71 -9.72 1.20
N PHE A 59 -16.44 -10.14 1.21
CA PHE A 59 -15.66 -10.35 2.42
C PHE A 59 -14.76 -9.17 2.78
N LEU A 60 -14.41 -8.38 1.76
CA LEU A 60 -13.45 -7.29 1.86
C LEU A 60 -14.12 -5.92 1.98
N LEU A 61 -15.40 -5.76 1.65
CA LEU A 61 -16.17 -4.52 1.81
C LEU A 61 -16.09 -3.92 3.22
N PRO A 62 -16.10 -4.71 4.32
CA PRO A 62 -15.91 -4.16 5.66
C PRO A 62 -14.53 -3.51 5.88
N LEU A 63 -13.56 -3.83 5.02
CA LEU A 63 -12.21 -3.26 5.02
C LEU A 63 -12.09 -2.14 4.00
N PHE A 64 -12.57 -2.37 2.77
CA PHE A 64 -12.40 -1.49 1.62
C PHE A 64 -13.41 -0.33 1.52
N THR A 65 -14.31 -0.22 2.50
CA THR A 65 -15.49 0.65 2.44
C THR A 65 -16.32 0.37 1.18
N ASP A 66 -17.27 1.26 0.88
CA ASP A 66 -18.02 1.27 -0.37
C ASP A 66 -17.20 1.77 -1.56
N LEU A 67 -15.95 2.22 -1.35
CA LEU A 67 -15.09 2.85 -2.37
C LEU A 67 -14.28 1.88 -3.23
N LEU A 68 -14.29 0.56 -2.91
CA LEU A 68 -13.49 -0.43 -3.65
C LEU A 68 -13.73 -0.37 -5.16
N ASP A 69 -15.00 -0.27 -5.55
CA ASP A 69 -15.42 -0.35 -6.94
C ASP A 69 -14.82 0.83 -7.74
N GLU A 70 -14.77 2.03 -7.17
CA GLU A 70 -14.20 3.23 -7.78
C GLU A 70 -12.69 3.11 -8.01
N PHE A 71 -11.96 2.56 -7.05
CA PHE A 71 -10.50 2.34 -7.19
C PHE A 71 -10.16 1.21 -8.16
N VAL A 72 -11.00 0.17 -8.20
CA VAL A 72 -10.90 -0.91 -9.18
C VAL A 72 -11.18 -0.39 -10.58
N ASP A 73 -12.20 0.45 -10.76
CA ASP A 73 -12.51 1.08 -12.04
C ASP A 73 -11.37 1.99 -12.47
N GLU A 74 -10.81 2.79 -11.56
CA GLU A 74 -9.67 3.66 -11.84
C GLU A 74 -8.45 2.84 -12.28
N VAL A 75 -8.01 1.83 -11.52
CA VAL A 75 -6.79 1.07 -11.83
C VAL A 75 -6.87 0.28 -13.14
N GLN A 76 -8.08 0.10 -13.68
CA GLN A 76 -8.31 -0.50 -14.99
C GLN A 76 -8.13 0.48 -16.15
N GLN A 77 -8.24 1.78 -15.91
CA GLN A 77 -8.06 2.82 -16.91
C GLN A 77 -6.58 3.03 -17.25
N PRO A 78 -6.26 3.45 -18.49
CA PRO A 78 -4.92 3.92 -18.79
C PRO A 78 -4.62 5.17 -17.97
N ALA A 79 -3.38 5.29 -17.49
CA ALA A 79 -2.85 6.55 -16.99
C ALA A 79 -2.50 7.47 -18.17
N GLU A 80 -2.78 8.76 -18.04
CA GLU A 80 -2.28 9.74 -19.02
C GLU A 80 -0.74 9.83 -18.91
N PRO A 81 -0.01 10.06 -20.02
CA PRO A 81 1.45 10.04 -20.01
C PRO A 81 2.11 11.03 -19.04
N ASP A 82 1.46 12.16 -18.79
CA ASP A 82 1.87 13.22 -17.87
C ASP A 82 1.49 12.93 -16.41
N GLU A 83 0.67 11.92 -16.16
CA GLU A 83 0.30 11.44 -14.82
C GLU A 83 1.11 10.22 -14.39
N LEU A 84 2.00 9.70 -15.26
CA LEU A 84 2.82 8.53 -14.93
C LEU A 84 3.69 8.81 -13.71
N CYS A 85 3.57 7.91 -12.74
CA CYS A 85 4.33 7.98 -11.52
C CYS A 85 5.82 7.67 -11.81
N GLU A 86 6.73 8.56 -11.40
CA GLU A 86 8.19 8.35 -11.54
C GLU A 86 8.77 7.35 -10.53
N LEU A 87 7.90 6.65 -9.79
CA LEU A 87 8.30 5.63 -8.82
C LEU A 87 8.69 4.32 -9.50
N ASP A 88 9.69 3.63 -8.94
CA ASP A 88 10.07 2.30 -9.42
C ASP A 88 9.17 1.19 -8.88
N TYR A 89 8.75 1.31 -7.61
CA TYR A 89 7.92 0.31 -6.95
C TYR A 89 7.18 0.88 -5.73
N LEU A 90 6.19 0.11 -5.27
CA LEU A 90 5.49 0.34 -4.01
C LEU A 90 6.00 -0.63 -2.94
N GLU A 91 6.14 -0.16 -1.72
CA GLU A 91 6.59 -0.95 -0.59
C GLU A 91 5.57 -0.90 0.54
N ILE A 92 5.14 -2.06 1.00
CA ILE A 92 4.38 -2.18 2.24
C ILE A 92 5.37 -2.46 3.36
N CYS A 93 5.41 -1.57 4.35
CA CYS A 93 6.33 -1.66 5.47
C CYS A 93 5.61 -1.44 6.81
N TRP A 94 6.26 -1.83 7.91
CA TRP A 94 5.72 -1.59 9.25
C TRP A 94 6.13 -0.22 9.77
N GLU A 95 5.15 0.59 10.17
CA GLU A 95 5.36 1.84 10.89
C GLU A 95 4.93 1.71 12.35
N SER A 96 5.79 2.17 13.26
CA SER A 96 5.52 2.18 14.69
C SER A 96 5.03 3.55 15.14
N TYR A 97 3.84 3.59 15.75
CA TYR A 97 3.30 4.78 16.39
C TYR A 97 3.34 4.65 17.91
N SER A 98 3.72 5.75 18.58
CA SER A 98 3.65 5.84 20.04
C SER A 98 2.90 7.10 20.46
N GLU A 99 1.75 6.92 21.11
CA GLU A 99 0.96 8.02 21.67
C GLU A 99 0.72 7.78 23.17
N GLY A 100 1.40 8.55 24.01
CA GLY A 100 1.30 8.42 25.46
C GLY A 100 1.84 7.06 25.96
N ARG A 101 0.93 6.18 26.38
CA ARG A 101 1.25 4.79 26.81
C ARG A 101 0.83 3.74 25.78
N ARG A 102 0.24 4.15 24.66
CA ARG A 102 -0.15 3.26 23.57
C ARG A 102 1.01 3.13 22.60
N PHE A 103 1.33 1.89 22.27
CA PHE A 103 2.22 1.53 21.18
C PHE A 103 1.38 0.79 20.14
N ASP A 104 1.48 1.19 18.89
CA ASP A 104 0.82 0.54 17.76
C ASP A 104 1.82 0.28 16.64
N LEU A 105 1.58 -0.77 15.87
CA LEU A 105 2.37 -1.10 14.70
C LEU A 105 1.41 -1.35 13.54
N GLN A 106 1.46 -0.47 12.55
CA GLN A 106 0.53 -0.48 11.44
C GLN A 106 1.28 -0.70 10.12
N PRO A 107 0.70 -1.47 9.19
CA PRO A 107 1.27 -1.60 7.87
C PRO A 107 0.91 -0.33 7.06
N ILE A 108 1.88 0.23 6.35
CA ILE A 108 1.68 1.41 5.48
C ILE A 108 2.18 1.10 4.07
N LEU A 109 1.57 1.73 3.07
CA LEU A 109 2.00 1.67 1.67
C LEU A 109 2.79 2.95 1.34
N VAL A 110 3.99 2.81 0.79
CA VAL A 110 4.81 3.95 0.36
C VAL A 110 5.38 3.74 -1.04
N GLY A 111 5.69 4.84 -1.70
CA GLY A 111 6.44 4.89 -2.96
C GLY A 111 7.95 4.85 -2.75
N ARG A 112 8.66 4.18 -3.66
CA ARG A 112 10.13 4.02 -3.62
C ARG A 112 10.75 4.12 -5.01
N ASN A 113 11.97 4.66 -5.05
CA ASN A 113 12.90 4.54 -6.17
C ASN A 113 14.05 3.60 -5.78
N HIS A 114 14.65 2.92 -6.75
CA HIS A 114 15.80 2.06 -6.56
C HIS A 114 17.07 2.85 -6.22
N ASP A 115 17.17 4.08 -6.74
CA ASP A 115 18.36 4.91 -6.68
C ASP A 115 18.43 5.81 -5.42
N ASP A 116 17.38 5.85 -4.61
CA ASP A 116 17.36 6.60 -3.35
C ASP A 116 16.75 5.82 -2.17
N GLU A 117 17.05 6.29 -0.96
CA GLU A 117 16.50 5.71 0.27
C GLU A 117 15.22 6.42 0.72
N GLN A 118 14.66 7.34 -0.06
CA GLN A 118 13.50 8.14 0.33
C GLN A 118 12.21 7.32 0.28
N MET A 119 11.26 7.72 1.12
CA MET A 119 9.90 7.16 1.11
C MET A 119 8.97 8.28 0.69
N TYR A 120 8.18 8.02 -0.34
CA TYR A 120 7.20 8.95 -0.87
C TYR A 120 5.81 8.52 -0.40
N SER A 121 5.01 9.46 0.09
CA SER A 121 3.58 9.18 0.31
C SER A 121 2.91 9.05 -1.06
N VAL A 122 1.90 8.18 -1.14
CA VAL A 122 1.19 7.89 -2.38
C VAL A 122 -0.32 8.15 -2.28
N GLU A 123 -0.78 8.67 -1.14
CA GLU A 123 -2.19 8.98 -0.84
C GLU A 123 -2.87 9.90 -1.88
N ALA A 124 -2.10 10.77 -2.54
CA ALA A 124 -2.60 11.74 -3.51
C ALA A 124 -2.32 11.34 -4.97
N VAL A 125 -1.70 10.18 -5.19
CA VAL A 125 -1.30 9.74 -6.54
C VAL A 125 -2.46 8.95 -7.17
N PRO A 126 -2.81 9.21 -8.43
CA PRO A 126 -3.80 8.42 -9.15
C PRO A 126 -3.51 6.92 -9.16
N THR A 127 -4.52 6.10 -8.86
CA THR A 127 -4.33 4.65 -8.71
C THR A 127 -4.00 4.00 -10.05
N ASN A 128 -4.54 4.51 -11.15
CA ASN A 128 -4.19 4.10 -12.52
C ASN A 128 -2.71 4.36 -12.84
N ALA A 129 -2.14 5.47 -12.38
CA ALA A 129 -0.74 5.81 -12.55
C ALA A 129 0.19 4.85 -11.80
N MET A 130 -0.25 4.32 -10.65
CA MET A 130 0.52 3.37 -9.84
C MET A 130 0.17 1.90 -10.11
N GLY A 131 -0.91 1.62 -10.81
CA GLY A 131 -1.50 0.28 -10.92
C GLY A 131 -0.54 -0.78 -11.46
N HIS A 132 0.42 -0.36 -12.29
CA HIS A 132 1.43 -1.21 -12.91
C HIS A 132 2.69 -1.43 -12.04
N LEU A 133 2.85 -0.67 -10.96
CA LEU A 133 4.04 -0.72 -10.11
C LEU A 133 4.08 -2.02 -9.32
N PRO A 134 5.25 -2.70 -9.24
CA PRO A 134 5.44 -3.85 -8.36
C PRO A 134 5.20 -3.48 -6.90
N VAL A 135 4.62 -4.40 -6.13
CA VAL A 135 4.42 -4.24 -4.68
C VAL A 135 5.33 -5.21 -3.93
N LEU A 136 6.17 -4.66 -3.06
CA LEU A 136 7.12 -5.41 -2.23
C LEU A 136 6.74 -5.34 -0.75
N LEU A 137 7.15 -6.35 0.02
CA LEU A 137 6.93 -6.41 1.47
C LEU A 137 8.24 -6.25 2.22
N ARG A 138 8.38 -5.18 2.99
CA ARG A 138 9.52 -4.96 3.89
C ARG A 138 9.20 -5.48 5.29
N THR A 139 9.58 -6.73 5.55
CA THR A 139 9.32 -7.40 6.83
C THR A 139 10.14 -6.85 8.00
N ASP A 140 11.24 -6.16 7.69
CA ASP A 140 12.13 -5.57 8.66
C ASP A 140 11.74 -4.12 9.01
N PHE A 141 11.86 -3.78 10.29
CA PHE A 141 11.50 -2.44 10.78
C PHE A 141 12.26 -2.06 12.04
N GLN A 142 12.22 -0.76 12.36
CA GLN A 142 12.82 -0.17 13.55
C GLN A 142 11.74 0.48 14.41
N LEU A 143 11.90 0.40 15.73
CA LEU A 143 10.98 1.05 16.66
C LEU A 143 11.36 2.52 16.87
N ARG A 144 10.39 3.41 16.70
CA ARG A 144 10.50 4.81 17.10
C ARG A 144 9.72 5.00 18.40
N LEU A 145 10.40 5.26 19.52
CA LEU A 145 9.77 5.42 20.84
C LEU A 145 10.07 6.83 21.37
N GLY A 146 9.06 7.71 21.35
CA GLY A 146 9.17 9.02 21.99
C GLY A 146 8.38 10.13 21.28
N LYS A 147 7.98 11.16 22.05
CA LYS A 147 7.27 12.35 21.55
C LYS A 147 8.08 13.20 20.56
N ASN A 148 9.39 12.99 20.50
CA ASN A 148 10.32 13.73 19.63
C ASN A 148 10.84 12.89 18.46
N GLY A 149 10.34 11.66 18.25
CA GLY A 149 10.82 10.79 17.18
C GLY A 149 12.17 10.12 17.45
N ASP A 150 12.65 10.10 18.70
CA ASP A 150 13.86 9.38 19.07
C ASP A 150 13.73 7.89 18.71
N VAL A 151 14.57 7.42 17.80
CA VAL A 151 14.65 6.01 17.40
C VAL A 151 15.27 5.25 18.56
N VAL A 152 14.46 4.45 19.28
CA VAL A 152 14.99 3.57 20.31
C VAL A 152 15.30 2.25 19.63
N PHE A 153 16.57 2.10 19.29
CA PHE A 153 17.13 0.81 18.94
C PHE A 153 16.87 -0.15 20.12
N PRO A 154 16.47 -1.41 19.87
CA PRO A 154 16.78 -2.44 20.86
C PRO A 154 18.29 -2.33 21.09
N THR A 155 18.73 -2.49 22.34
CA THR A 155 20.05 -2.12 22.90
C THR A 155 21.32 -2.49 22.10
N ASP A 156 21.16 -3.23 21.00
CA ASP A 156 22.18 -3.84 20.16
C ASP A 156 22.06 -3.44 18.66
N GLY A 157 21.28 -2.43 18.30
CA GLY A 157 21.07 -2.05 16.88
C GLY A 157 20.25 -3.08 16.09
N SER A 158 19.42 -3.87 16.78
CA SER A 158 18.68 -4.98 16.19
C SER A 158 17.54 -4.49 15.31
N VAL A 159 17.56 -4.91 14.05
CA VAL A 159 16.42 -4.79 13.14
C VAL A 159 15.37 -5.84 13.53
N LEU A 160 14.14 -5.41 13.81
CA LEU A 160 13.04 -6.33 14.11
C LEU A 160 12.46 -6.89 12.81
N LYS A 161 11.87 -8.09 12.88
CA LYS A 161 11.20 -8.74 11.74
C LYS A 161 9.77 -9.11 12.11
N ARG A 162 8.85 -8.83 11.20
CA ARG A 162 7.45 -9.25 11.28
C ARG A 162 6.92 -9.54 9.88
N ASP A 163 6.36 -10.72 9.71
CA ASP A 163 5.68 -11.12 8.47
C ASP A 163 4.32 -10.42 8.36
N PHE A 164 3.91 -10.12 7.12
CA PHE A 164 2.58 -9.59 6.83
C PHE A 164 1.58 -10.72 6.67
N LEU A 165 0.40 -10.54 7.25
CA LEU A 165 -0.79 -11.30 6.91
C LEU A 165 -1.37 -10.75 5.60
N LEU A 166 -2.16 -11.56 4.87
CA LEU A 166 -2.86 -11.08 3.68
C LEU A 166 -3.79 -9.89 4.01
N TYR A 167 -4.40 -9.92 5.19
CA TYR A 167 -5.15 -8.79 5.74
C TYR A 167 -4.32 -7.51 5.79
N ASP A 168 -3.11 -7.58 6.34
CA ASP A 168 -2.24 -6.40 6.53
C ASP A 168 -1.88 -5.74 5.19
N VAL A 169 -1.75 -6.55 4.13
CA VAL A 169 -1.49 -6.07 2.76
C VAL A 169 -2.67 -5.27 2.23
N PHE A 170 -3.89 -5.78 2.39
CA PHE A 170 -5.08 -5.05 1.97
C PHE A 170 -5.32 -3.80 2.80
N ASP A 171 -5.14 -3.89 4.13
CA ASP A 171 -5.29 -2.77 5.06
C ASP A 171 -4.35 -1.61 4.72
N ALA A 172 -3.06 -1.90 4.43
CA ALA A 172 -2.09 -0.88 4.04
C ALA A 172 -2.42 -0.21 2.70
N VAL A 173 -2.75 -1.00 1.68
CA VAL A 173 -3.10 -0.46 0.35
C VAL A 173 -4.30 0.46 0.47
N LEU A 174 -5.32 0.01 1.20
CA LEU A 174 -6.55 0.74 1.38
C LEU A 174 -6.39 2.04 2.14
N ALA A 175 -5.76 1.96 3.31
CA ALA A 175 -5.60 3.10 4.18
C ALA A 175 -4.93 4.26 3.43
N GLU A 176 -3.98 3.94 2.55
CA GLU A 176 -3.26 4.92 1.76
C GLU A 176 -4.09 5.45 0.58
N ILE A 177 -4.65 4.59 -0.29
CA ILE A 177 -5.35 5.06 -1.50
C ILE A 177 -6.68 5.75 -1.18
N THR A 178 -7.32 5.42 -0.06
CA THR A 178 -8.62 5.99 0.36
C THR A 178 -8.48 7.20 1.30
N PHE A 179 -7.25 7.60 1.64
CA PHE A 179 -7.00 8.63 2.66
C PHE A 179 -7.73 9.95 2.37
N HIS A 180 -7.80 10.34 1.09
CA HIS A 180 -8.48 11.55 0.61
C HIS A 180 -9.89 11.30 0.05
N GLY A 181 -10.48 10.14 0.35
CA GLY A 181 -11.81 9.75 -0.13
C GLY A 181 -11.75 8.96 -1.43
N ASP A 182 -12.78 9.11 -2.27
CA ASP A 182 -12.82 8.49 -3.59
C ASP A 182 -11.81 9.13 -4.58
N PRO A 183 -11.54 8.53 -5.77
CA PRO A 183 -10.62 9.12 -6.75
C PRO A 183 -10.97 10.56 -7.15
N THR A 184 -12.26 10.91 -7.24
CA THR A 184 -12.71 12.27 -7.58
C THR A 184 -12.42 13.25 -6.45
N GLU A 185 -12.58 12.82 -5.20
CA GLU A 185 -12.27 13.60 -4.00
C GLU A 185 -10.76 13.84 -3.86
N ARG A 186 -9.95 12.79 -4.03
CA ARG A 186 -8.48 12.86 -4.09
C ARG A 186 -8.00 13.88 -5.11
N ASP A 187 -8.48 13.80 -6.35
CA ASP A 187 -8.05 14.69 -7.44
C ASP A 187 -8.48 16.14 -7.20
N ARG A 188 -9.65 16.35 -6.58
CA ARG A 188 -10.10 17.68 -6.18
C ARG A 188 -9.17 18.26 -5.11
N TRP A 189 -8.87 17.47 -4.08
CA TRP A 189 -7.98 17.86 -2.99
C TRP A 189 -6.59 18.26 -3.52
N TRP A 190 -6.01 17.45 -4.41
CA TRP A 190 -4.70 17.73 -5.01
C TRP A 190 -4.69 19.05 -5.79
N ARG A 191 -5.72 19.29 -6.62
CA ARG A 191 -5.88 20.56 -7.35
C ARG A 191 -6.03 21.76 -6.41
N GLU A 192 -6.76 21.61 -5.31
CA GLU A 192 -6.93 22.68 -4.32
C GLU A 192 -5.60 23.05 -3.65
N ILE A 193 -4.73 22.08 -3.35
CA ILE A 193 -3.41 22.36 -2.78
C ILE A 193 -2.49 23.02 -3.80
N GLY A 194 -2.40 22.48 -5.02
CA GLY A 194 -1.58 23.08 -6.08
C GLY A 194 -1.98 24.53 -6.40
N SER A 195 -3.27 24.86 -6.34
CA SER A 195 -3.76 26.23 -6.55
C SER A 195 -3.32 27.20 -5.44
N ARG A 196 -3.21 26.74 -4.18
CA ARG A 196 -2.75 27.56 -3.06
C ARG A 196 -1.25 27.87 -3.12
N GLU A 197 -0.44 26.99 -3.68
CA GLU A 197 1.00 27.25 -3.86
C GLU A 197 1.28 28.25 -4.98
N LEU A 198 0.43 28.26 -6.02
CA LEU A 198 0.46 29.27 -7.09
C LEU A 198 0.05 30.66 -6.57
N ASP A 199 -0.96 30.73 -5.70
CA ASP A 199 -1.35 32.01 -5.08
C ASP A 199 -0.32 32.53 -4.05
N ALA A 200 0.52 31.65 -3.48
CA ALA A 200 1.57 32.02 -2.53
C ALA A 200 2.85 32.55 -3.20
N THR A 201 2.97 32.48 -4.53
CA THR A 201 4.15 32.89 -5.29
C THR A 201 4.02 34.24 -6.01
N ASP A 202 2.92 34.98 -5.84
CA ASP A 202 2.83 36.38 -6.25
C ASP A 202 3.56 37.29 -5.24
N PRO A 203 4.72 37.91 -5.56
CA PRO A 203 5.29 38.96 -4.72
C PRO A 203 4.35 40.18 -4.74
N PRO A 204 4.25 40.94 -3.63
CA PRO A 204 3.49 42.17 -3.64
C PRO A 204 4.06 43.10 -4.72
N GLY A 205 3.22 43.42 -5.70
CA GLY A 205 3.57 44.31 -6.79
C GLY A 205 4.24 45.57 -6.26
N GLU A 206 5.40 45.87 -6.82
CA GLU A 206 6.05 47.17 -6.67
C GLU A 206 5.04 48.26 -7.06
N GLU A 207 4.56 49.03 -6.09
CA GLU A 207 3.95 50.32 -6.36
C GLU A 207 5.02 51.21 -6.99
N SER A 208 4.93 51.38 -8.31
CA SER A 208 5.72 52.34 -9.06
C SER A 208 5.34 53.77 -8.67
N PHE A 209 6.39 54.53 -8.34
CA PHE A 209 6.50 55.97 -8.02
C PHE A 209 5.48 56.93 -8.67
#